data_AF-A0A060VQV2-F1
#
_entry.id   AF-A0A060VQV2-F1
#
_cell.length_a   1.000
_cell.length_b   1.000
_cell.length_c   1.000
_cell.angle_alpha   90.00
_cell.angle_beta   90.00
_cell.angle_gamma   90.00
#
_symmetry.space_group_name_H-M   'P 1'
#
loop_
_entity.id
_entity.type
_entity.pdbx_description
1 polymer ?
#
loop_
_entity_poly.entity_id
_entity_poly.type
_entity_poly.pdbx_seq_one_letter_code
_entity_poly.pdbx_strand_id
1 'polypeptide(L)'
;MLLMCIFALIAHWLACIWYAIGNVEKPYLEHKIGWLDNLGVSIGKRYNYSDPSSGPSIKDKYVTALYFTFSSLTSVGFGNVSPNTNSEKIFSICVMLIGSLMYASIFGNVSAIIQRLYSGTARYHTQMLRVREFIRFHQIPNPLKQRLEEYFQHSWTYTNGIDMNTVLKGFPECLQADICLHLNQDLLESCKAFHGATKGCLRALAMRFQTTHAPPGDTLVHSGDVLTALYFLSRGSIEILKDDIVVAILGKCS
;
A
#
# COMPACT_ATOMS: atom_id res chain seq x y z
N MET A 1 -8.16 -0.46 -12.87
CA MET A 1 -8.49 -0.10 -14.26
C MET A 1 -8.95 -1.33 -15.05
N LEU A 2 -8.11 -2.36 -15.26
CA LEU A 2 -8.50 -3.59 -15.99
C LEU A 2 -9.79 -4.26 -15.45
N LEU A 3 -9.91 -4.39 -14.12
CA LEU A 3 -11.08 -4.99 -13.46
C LEU A 3 -12.40 -4.24 -13.74
N MET A 4 -12.34 -2.92 -13.88
CA MET A 4 -13.53 -2.09 -14.18
C MET A 4 -13.98 -2.27 -15.63
N CYS A 5 -13.03 -2.43 -16.56
CA CYS A 5 -13.35 -2.74 -17.95
C CYS A 5 -13.98 -4.13 -18.09
N ILE A 6 -13.43 -5.13 -17.39
CA ILE A 6 -14.00 -6.49 -17.35
C ILE A 6 -15.41 -6.47 -16.75
N PHE A 7 -15.63 -5.69 -15.69
CA PHE A 7 -16.95 -5.50 -15.09
C PHE A 7 -17.97 -4.93 -16.08
N ALA A 8 -17.63 -3.85 -16.78
CA ALA A 8 -18.52 -3.26 -17.77
C ALA A 8 -18.82 -4.21 -18.94
N LEU A 9 -17.83 -4.99 -19.38
CA LEU A 9 -17.98 -5.95 -20.48
C LEU A 9 -18.88 -7.13 -20.09
N ILE A 10 -18.73 -7.66 -18.87
CA ILE A 10 -19.62 -8.70 -18.34
C ILE A 10 -21.04 -8.17 -18.16
N ALA A 11 -21.20 -6.94 -17.65
CA ALA A 11 -22.51 -6.30 -17.54
C ALA A 11 -23.18 -6.13 -18.91
N HIS A 12 -22.43 -5.78 -19.95
CA HIS A 12 -22.94 -5.72 -21.31
C HIS A 12 -23.40 -7.10 -21.82
N TRP A 13 -22.59 -8.15 -21.64
CA TRP A 13 -22.96 -9.51 -22.08
C TRP A 13 -24.20 -10.03 -21.36
N LEU A 14 -24.27 -9.86 -20.05
CA LEU A 14 -25.43 -10.26 -19.24
C LEU A 14 -26.69 -9.46 -19.64
N ALA A 15 -26.56 -8.18 -19.98
CA ALA A 15 -27.68 -7.38 -20.49
C ALA A 15 -28.17 -7.88 -21.86
N CYS A 16 -27.27 -8.28 -22.75
CA CYS A 16 -27.63 -8.88 -24.03
C CYS A 16 -28.35 -10.23 -23.83
N ILE A 17 -27.92 -11.05 -22.88
CA ILE A 17 -28.58 -12.31 -22.53
C ILE A 17 -29.95 -12.05 -21.93
N TRP A 18 -30.08 -11.07 -21.02
CA TRP A 18 -31.36 -10.65 -20.44
C TRP A 18 -32.37 -10.21 -21.51
N TYR A 19 -31.87 -9.46 -22.51
CA TYR A 19 -32.65 -9.11 -23.68
C TYR A 19 -33.06 -10.30 -24.53
N ALA A 20 -32.13 -11.22 -24.80
CA ALA A 20 -32.43 -12.45 -25.53
C ALA A 20 -33.50 -13.28 -24.84
N ILE A 21 -33.43 -13.46 -23.51
CA ILE A 21 -34.44 -14.19 -22.72
C ILE A 21 -35.81 -13.56 -22.89
N GLY A 22 -35.93 -12.25 -22.65
CA GLY A 22 -37.22 -11.56 -22.80
C GLY A 22 -37.78 -11.65 -24.23
N ASN A 23 -36.92 -11.53 -25.25
CA ASN A 23 -37.35 -11.59 -26.65
C ASN A 23 -37.74 -13.00 -27.09
N VAL A 24 -37.08 -14.04 -26.57
CA VAL A 24 -37.40 -15.45 -26.84
C VAL A 24 -38.67 -15.87 -26.11
N GLU A 25 -38.91 -15.43 -24.88
CA GLU A 25 -40.11 -15.81 -24.12
C GLU A 25 -41.38 -15.11 -24.63
N LYS A 26 -41.26 -13.87 -25.11
CA LYS A 26 -42.39 -13.03 -25.50
C LYS A 26 -43.43 -13.70 -26.43
N PRO A 27 -43.07 -14.48 -27.47
CA PRO A 27 -44.03 -15.15 -28.34
C PRO A 27 -44.76 -16.33 -27.68
N TYR A 28 -44.16 -16.95 -26.67
CA TYR A 28 -44.68 -18.18 -26.03
C TYR A 28 -45.46 -17.93 -24.74
N LEU A 29 -45.45 -16.69 -24.24
CA LEU A 29 -46.14 -16.32 -23.01
C LEU A 29 -47.64 -16.09 -23.27
N GLU A 30 -48.49 -16.93 -22.66
CA GLU A 30 -49.95 -16.75 -22.68
C GLU A 30 -50.38 -15.46 -21.95
N HIS A 31 -49.65 -15.10 -20.89
CA HIS A 31 -49.85 -13.85 -20.15
C HIS A 31 -48.66 -12.92 -20.37
N LYS A 32 -48.93 -11.65 -20.73
CA LYS A 32 -47.92 -10.61 -21.01
C LYS A 32 -47.27 -10.07 -19.73
N ILE A 33 -46.62 -10.95 -18.99
CA ILE A 33 -46.00 -10.65 -17.70
C ILE A 33 -44.48 -10.41 -17.82
N GLY A 34 -43.88 -10.71 -18.98
CA GLY A 34 -42.43 -10.60 -19.18
C GLY A 34 -41.93 -9.16 -19.03
N TRP A 35 -40.65 -9.01 -18.70
CA TRP A 35 -40.06 -7.70 -18.40
C TRP A 35 -40.15 -6.72 -19.60
N LEU A 36 -40.12 -7.23 -20.84
CA LEU A 36 -40.28 -6.41 -22.05
C LEU A 36 -41.69 -5.84 -22.19
N ASP A 37 -42.72 -6.61 -21.82
CA ASP A 37 -44.10 -6.14 -21.87
C ASP A 37 -44.35 -5.10 -20.77
N ASN A 38 -43.83 -5.35 -19.57
CA ASN A 38 -43.85 -4.38 -18.47
C ASN A 38 -43.11 -3.07 -18.83
N LEU A 39 -41.98 -3.16 -19.55
CA LEU A 39 -41.29 -1.99 -20.09
C LEU A 39 -42.19 -1.21 -21.07
N GLY A 40 -42.84 -1.92 -22.00
CA GLY A 40 -43.76 -1.29 -22.96
C GLY A 40 -44.93 -0.57 -22.28
N VAL A 41 -45.43 -1.11 -21.17
CA VAL A 41 -46.47 -0.46 -20.36
C VAL A 41 -45.91 0.77 -19.63
N SER A 42 -44.74 0.66 -19.02
CA SER A 42 -44.17 1.74 -18.18
C SER A 42 -43.76 2.98 -18.98
N ILE A 43 -43.30 2.80 -20.23
CA ILE A 43 -42.91 3.91 -21.11
C ILE A 43 -44.04 4.36 -22.06
N GLY A 44 -45.24 3.79 -21.93
CA GLY A 44 -46.39 4.09 -22.79
C GLY A 44 -46.28 3.59 -24.24
N LYS A 45 -45.29 2.76 -24.57
CA LYS A 45 -45.08 2.17 -25.89
C LYS A 45 -45.43 0.67 -25.86
N ARG A 46 -46.72 0.37 -25.80
CA ARG A 46 -47.22 -1.02 -25.75
C ARG A 46 -47.00 -1.73 -27.09
N TYR A 47 -46.76 -3.04 -27.04
CA TYR A 47 -46.71 -3.86 -28.25
C TYR A 47 -48.11 -4.07 -28.83
N ASN A 48 -48.22 -3.92 -30.14
CA ASN A 48 -49.38 -4.19 -30.96
C ASN A 48 -49.05 -5.33 -31.94
N TYR A 49 -49.81 -6.43 -31.91
CA TYR A 49 -49.52 -7.61 -32.75
C TYR A 49 -49.75 -7.36 -34.24
N SER A 50 -50.57 -6.36 -34.59
CA SER A 50 -50.84 -6.00 -35.99
C SER A 50 -49.71 -5.16 -36.61
N ASP A 51 -48.81 -4.61 -35.80
CA ASP A 51 -47.71 -3.78 -36.25
C ASP A 51 -46.38 -4.29 -35.66
N PRO A 52 -45.53 -4.96 -36.48
CA PRO A 52 -44.23 -5.45 -36.06
C PRO A 52 -43.27 -4.36 -35.55
N SER A 53 -43.51 -3.10 -35.94
CA SER A 53 -42.70 -1.94 -35.51
C SER A 53 -43.15 -1.35 -34.16
N SER A 54 -44.25 -1.85 -33.60
CA SER A 54 -44.78 -1.41 -32.32
C SER A 54 -43.90 -1.80 -31.13
N GLY A 55 -44.01 -1.02 -30.05
CA GLY A 55 -43.32 -1.26 -28.79
C GLY A 55 -42.12 -0.33 -28.54
N PRO A 56 -41.34 -0.62 -27.48
CA PRO A 56 -40.12 0.12 -27.14
C PRO A 56 -39.08 0.09 -28.27
N SER A 57 -38.30 1.16 -28.42
CA SER A 57 -37.20 1.18 -29.37
C SER A 57 -36.06 0.23 -28.94
N ILE A 58 -35.17 -0.15 -29.85
CA ILE A 58 -33.99 -0.98 -29.50
C ILE A 58 -33.11 -0.30 -28.43
N LYS A 59 -33.01 1.04 -28.48
CA LYS A 59 -32.28 1.82 -27.49
C LYS A 59 -32.94 1.73 -26.12
N ASP A 60 -34.27 1.85 -26.05
CA ASP A 60 -35.03 1.73 -24.79
C ASP A 60 -34.79 0.35 -24.17
N LYS A 61 -34.93 -0.72 -24.97
CA LYS A 61 -34.71 -2.11 -24.52
C LYS A 61 -33.29 -2.34 -24.00
N TYR A 62 -32.28 -1.87 -24.73
CA TYR A 62 -30.88 -2.05 -24.38
C TYR A 62 -30.49 -1.28 -23.11
N VAL A 63 -30.89 -0.01 -23.00
CA VAL A 63 -30.61 0.83 -21.82
C VAL A 63 -31.29 0.24 -20.59
N THR A 64 -32.54 -0.21 -20.70
CA THR A 64 -33.24 -0.87 -19.59
C THR A 64 -32.59 -2.20 -19.20
N ALA A 65 -32.16 -3.01 -20.17
CA ALA A 65 -31.47 -4.28 -19.90
C ALA A 65 -30.11 -4.08 -19.23
N LEU A 66 -29.32 -3.10 -19.69
CA LEU A 66 -28.09 -2.69 -19.02
C LEU A 66 -28.36 -2.20 -17.60
N TYR A 67 -29.37 -1.35 -17.43
CA TYR A 67 -29.73 -0.80 -16.13
C TYR A 67 -30.12 -1.91 -15.13
N PHE A 68 -30.93 -2.89 -15.56
CA PHE A 68 -31.25 -4.07 -14.75
C PHE A 68 -29.99 -4.85 -14.35
N THR A 69 -29.11 -5.07 -15.31
CA THR A 69 -27.87 -5.84 -15.09
C THR A 69 -26.92 -5.12 -14.15
N PHE A 70 -26.69 -3.82 -14.35
CA PHE A 70 -25.85 -3.01 -13.46
C PHE A 70 -26.45 -2.90 -12.06
N SER A 71 -27.75 -2.67 -11.93
CA SER A 71 -28.39 -2.60 -10.60
C SER A 71 -28.37 -3.93 -9.85
N SER A 72 -28.41 -5.06 -10.57
CA SER A 72 -28.27 -6.40 -9.99
C SER A 72 -26.82 -6.73 -9.63
N LEU A 73 -25.86 -6.42 -10.51
CA LEU A 73 -24.42 -6.67 -10.28
C LEU A 73 -23.85 -5.81 -9.16
N THR A 74 -24.38 -4.58 -8.97
CA THR A 74 -23.98 -3.69 -7.88
C THR A 74 -24.77 -3.93 -6.59
N SER A 75 -25.67 -4.92 -6.57
CA SER A 75 -26.54 -5.25 -5.43
C SER A 75 -27.45 -4.10 -4.97
N VAL A 76 -27.71 -3.10 -5.82
CA VAL A 76 -28.60 -1.97 -5.49
C VAL A 76 -30.06 -2.37 -5.64
N GLY A 77 -30.41 -3.08 -6.71
CA GLY A 77 -31.71 -3.75 -6.87
C GLY A 77 -32.94 -2.85 -6.71
N PHE A 78 -33.03 -1.74 -7.45
CA PHE A 78 -34.14 -0.77 -7.35
C PHE A 78 -35.56 -1.34 -7.61
N GLY A 79 -35.68 -2.52 -8.23
CA GLY A 79 -36.95 -3.25 -8.38
C GLY A 79 -37.92 -2.72 -9.44
N ASN A 80 -37.58 -1.63 -10.13
CA ASN A 80 -38.34 -1.07 -11.26
C ASN A 80 -38.27 -1.92 -12.54
N VAL A 81 -37.24 -2.75 -12.70
CA VAL A 81 -37.19 -3.84 -13.68
C VAL A 81 -37.03 -5.12 -12.88
N SER A 82 -38.02 -6.00 -12.97
CA SER A 82 -38.07 -7.22 -12.17
C SER A 82 -38.29 -8.46 -13.04
N PRO A 83 -37.73 -9.61 -12.66
CA PRO A 83 -38.03 -10.88 -13.27
C PRO A 83 -39.43 -11.36 -12.85
N ASN A 84 -40.29 -11.63 -13.82
CA ASN A 84 -41.66 -12.08 -13.62
C ASN A 84 -41.81 -13.56 -14.02
N THR A 85 -41.13 -14.01 -15.07
CA THR A 85 -41.14 -15.42 -15.53
C THR A 85 -40.14 -16.28 -14.75
N ASN A 86 -40.29 -17.61 -14.80
CA ASN A 86 -39.37 -18.51 -14.12
C ASN A 86 -37.97 -18.46 -14.74
N SER A 87 -37.84 -18.35 -16.07
CA SER A 87 -36.53 -18.23 -16.73
C SER A 87 -35.85 -16.90 -16.38
N GLU A 88 -36.62 -15.80 -16.36
CA GLU A 88 -36.13 -14.50 -15.90
C GLU A 88 -35.62 -14.56 -14.44
N LYS A 89 -36.35 -15.25 -13.55
CA LYS A 89 -35.95 -15.42 -12.14
C LYS A 89 -34.69 -16.26 -11.99
N ILE A 90 -34.58 -17.39 -12.70
CA ILE A 90 -33.38 -18.24 -12.68
C ILE A 90 -32.16 -17.45 -13.15
N PHE A 91 -32.29 -16.72 -14.26
CA PHE A 91 -31.20 -15.87 -14.76
C PHE A 91 -30.81 -14.79 -13.76
N SER A 92 -31.79 -14.14 -13.13
CA SER A 92 -31.55 -13.12 -12.10
C SER A 92 -30.77 -13.67 -10.91
N ILE A 93 -31.10 -14.88 -10.44
CA ILE A 93 -30.35 -15.56 -9.38
C ILE A 93 -28.89 -15.76 -9.80
N CYS A 94 -28.64 -16.24 -11.02
CA CYS A 94 -27.28 -16.40 -11.54
C CYS A 94 -26.51 -15.06 -11.61
N VAL A 95 -27.16 -13.99 -12.09
CA VAL A 95 -26.55 -12.65 -12.17
C VAL A 95 -26.23 -12.09 -10.79
N MET A 96 -27.10 -12.29 -9.80
CA MET A 96 -26.86 -11.85 -8.42
C MET A 96 -25.67 -12.60 -7.79
N LEU A 97 -25.54 -13.91 -8.02
CA LEU A 97 -24.38 -14.69 -7.56
C LEU A 97 -23.07 -14.19 -8.20
N ILE A 98 -23.07 -14.02 -9.53
CA ILE A 98 -21.90 -13.48 -10.25
C ILE A 98 -21.57 -12.06 -9.75
N GLY A 99 -22.59 -11.21 -9.59
CA GLY A 99 -22.46 -9.85 -9.09
C GLY A 99 -21.81 -9.78 -7.72
N SER A 100 -22.26 -10.61 -6.77
CA SER A 100 -21.69 -10.65 -5.43
C SER A 100 -20.20 -11.01 -5.41
N LEU A 101 -19.79 -12.01 -6.20
CA LEU A 101 -18.38 -12.42 -6.33
C LEU A 101 -17.53 -11.33 -6.99
N MET A 102 -18.04 -10.70 -8.04
CA MET A 102 -17.35 -9.60 -8.73
C MET A 102 -17.20 -8.38 -7.83
N TYR A 103 -18.26 -7.99 -7.13
CA TYR A 103 -18.26 -6.86 -6.22
C TYR A 103 -17.25 -7.07 -5.07
N ALA A 104 -17.23 -8.27 -4.47
CA ALA A 104 -16.24 -8.62 -3.45
C ALA A 104 -14.80 -8.52 -3.98
N SER A 105 -14.53 -8.98 -5.20
CA SER A 105 -13.20 -8.88 -5.82
C SER A 105 -12.79 -7.43 -6.08
N ILE A 106 -13.71 -6.59 -6.58
CA ILE A 106 -13.46 -5.16 -6.81
C ILE A 106 -13.09 -4.47 -5.49
N PHE A 107 -13.90 -4.66 -4.45
CA PHE A 107 -13.64 -4.05 -3.14
C PHE A 107 -12.34 -4.57 -2.51
N GLY A 108 -12.05 -5.86 -2.63
CA GLY A 108 -10.80 -6.46 -2.15
C GLY A 108 -9.57 -5.86 -2.82
N ASN A 109 -9.61 -5.67 -4.15
CA ASN A 109 -8.52 -5.03 -4.89
C ASN A 109 -8.35 -3.55 -4.52
N VAL A 110 -9.45 -2.81 -4.38
CA VAL A 110 -9.40 -1.40 -3.95
C VAL A 110 -8.81 -1.30 -2.53
N SER A 111 -9.23 -2.16 -1.61
CA SER A 111 -8.69 -2.22 -0.25
C SER A 111 -7.18 -2.53 -0.25
N ALA A 112 -6.74 -3.50 -1.05
CA ALA A 112 -5.31 -3.83 -1.19
C ALA A 112 -4.49 -2.67 -1.76
N ILE A 113 -5.02 -1.94 -2.75
CA ILE A 113 -4.35 -0.74 -3.29
C ILE A 113 -4.25 0.35 -2.23
N ILE A 114 -5.33 0.60 -1.49
CA ILE A 114 -5.36 1.56 -0.38
C ILE A 114 -4.30 1.18 0.66
N GLN A 115 -4.28 -0.08 1.10
CA GLN A 115 -3.28 -0.54 2.06
C GLN A 115 -1.83 -0.36 1.55
N ARG A 116 -1.57 -0.64 0.28
CA ARG A 116 -0.26 -0.41 -0.34
C ARG A 116 0.09 1.08 -0.41
N LEU A 117 -0.85 1.94 -0.76
CA LEU A 117 -0.65 3.39 -0.83
C LEU A 117 -0.26 3.96 0.54
N TYR A 118 -0.91 3.49 1.61
CA TYR A 118 -0.59 3.91 2.97
C TYR A 118 0.61 3.18 3.60
N SER A 119 1.11 2.11 2.97
CA SER A 119 2.22 1.31 3.53
C SER A 119 3.54 2.08 3.65
N GLY A 120 3.77 3.09 2.79
CA GLY A 120 4.98 3.92 2.80
C GLY A 120 5.17 4.69 4.11
N THR A 121 4.09 5.30 4.62
CA THR A 121 4.10 6.01 5.91
C THR A 121 3.78 5.08 7.08
N ALA A 122 3.09 3.96 6.84
CA ALA A 122 2.73 3.01 7.88
C ALA A 122 3.96 2.46 8.61
N ARG A 123 5.07 2.18 7.92
CA ARG A 123 6.27 1.62 8.57
C ARG A 123 6.85 2.57 9.62
N TYR A 124 6.94 3.86 9.31
CA TYR A 124 7.39 4.89 10.25
C TYR A 124 6.46 4.95 11.46
N HIS A 125 5.15 5.05 11.20
CA HIS A 125 4.16 5.15 12.28
C HIS A 125 4.13 3.92 13.16
N THR A 126 4.20 2.70 12.61
CA THR A 126 4.22 1.47 13.39
C THR A 126 5.45 1.40 14.29
N GLN A 127 6.63 1.75 13.79
CA GLN A 127 7.85 1.73 14.61
C GLN A 127 7.84 2.84 15.68
N MET A 128 7.41 4.05 15.33
CA MET A 128 7.23 5.15 16.30
C MET A 128 6.21 4.80 17.39
N LEU A 129 5.13 4.11 17.04
CA LEU A 129 4.16 3.61 18.02
C LEU A 129 4.80 2.63 19.01
N ARG A 130 5.67 1.73 18.55
CA ARG A 130 6.42 0.82 19.44
C ARG A 130 7.35 1.59 20.39
N VAL A 131 8.04 2.61 19.90
CA VAL A 131 8.88 3.49 20.75
C VAL A 131 8.02 4.17 21.82
N ARG A 132 6.86 4.73 21.43
CA ARG A 132 5.92 5.36 22.38
C ARG A 132 5.36 4.38 23.40
N GLU A 133 5.05 3.16 22.98
CA GLU A 133 4.58 2.10 23.86
C GLU A 133 5.66 1.69 24.88
N PHE A 134 6.91 1.56 24.44
CA PHE A 134 8.07 1.32 25.31
C PHE A 134 8.23 2.45 26.36
N ILE A 135 8.18 3.70 25.91
CA ILE A 135 8.24 4.90 26.78
C ILE A 135 7.12 4.88 27.82
N ARG A 136 5.90 4.54 27.40
CA ARG A 136 4.73 4.46 28.28
C ARG A 136 4.84 3.31 29.27
N PHE A 137 5.27 2.13 28.81
CA PHE A 137 5.39 0.94 29.64
C PHE A 137 6.43 1.12 30.76
N HIS A 138 7.59 1.70 30.42
CA HIS A 138 8.67 1.96 31.38
C HIS A 138 8.53 3.30 32.14
N GLN A 139 7.45 4.07 31.92
CA GLN A 139 7.22 5.37 32.57
C GLN A 139 8.42 6.33 32.44
N ILE A 140 8.98 6.41 31.23
CA ILE A 140 10.17 7.23 30.96
C ILE A 140 9.83 8.73 31.13
N PRO A 141 10.63 9.50 31.88
CA PRO A 141 10.36 10.92 32.14
C PRO A 141 10.41 11.76 30.86
N ASN A 142 9.59 12.82 30.80
CA ASN A 142 9.42 13.71 29.63
C ASN A 142 10.72 14.17 28.93
N PRO A 143 11.79 14.62 29.62
CA PRO A 143 13.02 15.03 28.94
C PRO A 143 13.71 13.88 28.19
N LEU A 144 13.71 12.66 28.75
CA LEU A 144 14.30 11.49 28.10
C LEU A 144 13.39 10.96 26.99
N LYS A 145 12.06 11.03 27.18
CA LYS A 145 11.07 10.72 26.14
C LYS A 145 11.30 11.58 24.89
N GLN A 146 11.44 12.89 25.06
CA GLN A 146 11.61 13.82 23.93
C GLN A 146 12.90 13.49 23.16
N ARG A 147 14.01 13.25 23.87
CA ARG A 147 15.27 12.82 23.25
C ARG A 147 15.13 11.51 22.48
N LEU A 148 14.40 10.52 23.01
CA LEU A 148 14.15 9.25 22.33
C LEU A 148 13.34 9.43 21.04
N GLU A 149 12.26 10.23 21.07
CA GLU A 149 11.43 10.50 19.90
C GLU A 149 12.21 11.29 18.82
N GLU A 150 12.98 12.31 19.21
CA GLU A 150 13.83 13.11 18.32
C GLU A 150 14.93 12.26 17.67
N TYR A 151 15.62 11.43 18.46
CA TYR A 151 16.63 10.50 17.95
C TYR A 151 16.03 9.55 16.90
N PHE A 152 14.87 8.96 17.19
CA PHE A 152 14.20 8.05 16.26
C PHE A 152 13.81 8.77 14.96
N GLN A 153 13.27 9.98 15.05
CA GLN A 153 12.89 10.78 13.88
C GLN A 153 14.09 11.15 13.02
N HIS A 154 15.20 11.58 13.63
CA HIS A 154 16.45 11.88 12.92
C HIS A 154 17.04 10.63 12.26
N SER A 155 17.14 9.53 13.00
CA SER A 155 17.65 8.25 12.50
C SER A 155 16.82 7.75 11.32
N TRP A 156 15.48 7.83 11.41
CA TRP A 156 14.58 7.45 10.33
C TRP A 156 14.74 8.32 9.08
N THR A 157 14.86 9.64 9.25
CA THR A 157 15.02 10.57 8.12
C THR A 157 16.33 10.31 7.37
N TYR A 158 17.38 9.91 8.08
CA TYR A 158 18.69 9.64 7.48
C TYR A 158 18.79 8.25 6.84
N THR A 159 18.29 7.22 7.53
CA THR A 159 18.40 5.82 7.07
C THR A 159 17.21 5.35 6.23
N ASN A 160 16.16 6.18 6.13
CA ASN A 160 14.82 5.78 5.68
C ASN A 160 14.23 4.60 6.45
N GLY A 161 14.76 4.24 7.63
CA GLY A 161 14.37 3.04 8.36
C GLY A 161 14.92 1.74 7.78
N ILE A 162 16.04 1.80 7.06
CA ILE A 162 16.77 0.65 6.55
C ILE A 162 17.82 0.24 7.59
N ASP A 163 17.70 -0.96 8.14
CA ASP A 163 18.76 -1.54 8.98
C ASP A 163 19.83 -2.20 8.08
N MET A 164 20.97 -1.53 7.97
CA MET A 164 22.11 -1.99 7.16
C MET A 164 22.57 -3.39 7.53
N ASN A 165 22.51 -3.78 8.81
CA ASN A 165 22.94 -5.12 9.23
C ASN A 165 21.99 -6.20 8.69
N THR A 166 20.68 -5.95 8.67
CA THR A 166 19.73 -6.87 8.04
C THR A 166 19.89 -6.95 6.52
N VAL A 167 20.19 -5.84 5.85
CA VAL A 167 20.41 -5.83 4.40
C VAL A 167 21.68 -6.61 4.04
N LEU A 168 22.78 -6.36 4.75
CA LEU A 168 24.07 -7.01 4.49
C LEU A 168 24.00 -8.53 4.68
N LYS A 169 23.26 -9.02 5.69
CA LYS A 169 23.04 -10.46 5.91
C LYS A 169 22.39 -11.20 4.73
N GLY A 170 21.74 -10.48 3.81
CA GLY A 170 21.17 -11.05 2.58
C GLY A 170 22.19 -11.37 1.49
N PHE A 171 23.45 -10.93 1.65
CA PHE A 171 24.50 -11.09 0.66
C PHE A 171 25.64 -12.01 1.15
N PRO A 172 26.43 -12.63 0.25
CA PRO A 172 27.64 -13.37 0.63
C PRO A 172 28.69 -12.49 1.31
N GLU A 173 29.51 -13.05 2.19
CA GLU A 173 30.50 -12.32 3.00
C GLU A 173 31.47 -11.46 2.18
N CYS A 174 31.93 -11.93 1.01
CA CYS A 174 32.80 -11.15 0.13
C CYS A 174 32.11 -9.86 -0.35
N LEU A 175 30.83 -9.94 -0.68
CA LEU A 175 30.03 -8.82 -1.17
C LEU A 175 29.71 -7.84 -0.04
N GLN A 176 29.46 -8.36 1.18
CA GLN A 176 29.34 -7.53 2.38
C GLN A 176 30.63 -6.73 2.63
N ALA A 177 31.80 -7.37 2.54
CA ALA A 177 33.08 -6.70 2.75
C ALA A 177 33.34 -5.58 1.73
N ASP A 178 32.96 -5.79 0.47
CA ASP A 178 33.09 -4.78 -0.58
C ASP A 178 32.13 -3.60 -0.38
N ILE A 179 30.88 -3.87 0.03
CA ILE A 179 29.91 -2.82 0.37
C ILE A 179 30.40 -2.02 1.58
N CYS A 180 30.81 -2.69 2.66
CA CYS A 180 31.32 -2.03 3.86
C CYS A 180 32.57 -1.20 3.57
N LEU A 181 33.48 -1.70 2.72
CA LEU A 181 34.66 -0.95 2.30
C LEU A 181 34.26 0.35 1.58
N HIS A 182 33.30 0.27 0.66
CA HIS A 182 32.79 1.43 -0.07
C HIS A 182 32.10 2.45 0.86
N LEU A 183 31.25 1.99 1.78
CA LEU A 183 30.55 2.87 2.72
C LEU A 183 31.49 3.62 3.65
N ASN A 184 32.61 3.01 4.03
CA ASN A 184 33.61 3.60 4.91
C ASN A 184 34.79 4.23 4.16
N GLN A 185 34.74 4.29 2.82
CA GLN A 185 35.88 4.69 1.99
C GLN A 185 36.39 6.10 2.33
N ASP A 186 35.49 7.07 2.46
CA ASP A 186 35.85 8.46 2.81
C ASP A 186 36.68 8.54 4.10
N LEU A 187 36.34 7.73 5.10
CA LEU A 187 37.00 7.71 6.41
C LEU A 187 38.33 6.96 6.37
N LEU A 188 38.36 5.84 5.65
CA LEU A 188 39.56 5.03 5.47
C LEU A 188 40.64 5.77 4.67
N GLU A 189 40.25 6.59 3.71
CA GLU A 189 41.18 7.40 2.90
C GLU A 189 41.60 8.69 3.62
N SER A 190 40.70 9.35 4.36
CA SER A 190 41.03 10.63 5.00
C SER A 190 41.87 10.46 6.26
N CYS A 191 41.72 9.36 7.00
CA CYS A 191 42.33 9.22 8.31
C CYS A 191 43.75 8.65 8.21
N LYS A 192 44.76 9.40 8.68
CA LYS A 192 46.17 8.97 8.67
C LYS A 192 46.43 7.64 9.37
N ALA A 193 45.58 7.25 10.32
CA ALA A 193 45.69 5.97 11.03
C ALA A 193 45.60 4.74 10.11
N PHE A 194 44.97 4.86 8.94
CA PHE A 194 44.80 3.76 7.99
C PHE A 194 45.75 3.84 6.78
N HIS A 195 46.59 4.88 6.71
CA HIS A 195 47.60 4.99 5.65
C HIS A 195 48.59 3.82 5.71
N GLY A 196 48.76 3.14 4.58
CA GLY A 196 49.64 1.97 4.48
C GLY A 196 48.99 0.63 4.85
N ALA A 197 47.71 0.61 5.26
CA ALA A 197 46.99 -0.64 5.47
C ALA A 197 46.73 -1.36 4.13
N THR A 198 46.89 -2.69 4.13
CA THR A 198 46.59 -3.49 2.93
C THR A 198 45.08 -3.53 2.66
N LYS A 199 44.68 -3.74 1.40
CA LYS A 199 43.26 -3.88 1.03
C LYS A 199 42.53 -4.95 1.84
N GLY A 200 43.21 -6.05 2.19
CA GLY A 200 42.65 -7.10 3.05
C GLY A 200 42.38 -6.62 4.47
N CYS A 201 43.30 -5.84 5.05
CA CYS A 201 43.12 -5.23 6.37
C CYS A 201 41.97 -4.21 6.36
N LEU A 202 41.92 -3.33 5.35
CA LEU A 202 40.83 -2.35 5.20
C LEU A 202 39.47 -3.02 5.07
N ARG A 203 39.36 -4.12 4.31
CA ARG A 203 38.13 -4.92 4.22
C ARG A 203 37.73 -5.51 5.58
N ALA A 204 38.67 -6.07 6.32
CA ALA A 204 38.41 -6.64 7.65
C ALA A 204 37.97 -5.56 8.66
N LEU A 205 38.59 -4.38 8.63
CA LEU A 205 38.21 -3.23 9.46
C LEU A 205 36.84 -2.66 9.06
N ALA A 206 36.58 -2.52 7.76
CA ALA A 206 35.31 -2.02 7.25
C ALA A 206 34.12 -2.86 7.71
N MET A 207 34.28 -4.19 7.78
CA MET A 207 33.27 -5.11 8.31
C MET A 207 33.02 -4.98 9.82
N ARG A 208 33.93 -4.32 10.57
CA ARG A 208 33.81 -4.08 12.01
C ARG A 208 33.34 -2.67 12.34
N PHE A 209 33.41 -1.73 11.40
CA PHE A 209 32.90 -0.39 11.61
C PHE A 209 31.38 -0.39 11.74
N GLN A 210 30.90 0.36 12.73
CA GLN A 210 29.49 0.65 12.92
C GLN A 210 29.32 2.16 12.81
N THR A 211 28.52 2.60 11.86
CA THR A 211 28.21 4.02 11.68
C THR A 211 27.19 4.43 12.72
N THR A 212 27.60 5.29 13.65
CA THR A 212 26.72 5.85 14.68
C THR A 212 26.48 7.32 14.41
N HIS A 213 25.22 7.74 14.52
CA HIS A 213 24.81 9.14 14.42
C HIS A 213 24.41 9.67 15.80
N ALA A 214 24.96 10.82 16.17
CA ALA A 214 24.61 11.52 17.40
C ALA A 214 24.10 12.93 17.06
N PRO A 215 22.94 13.35 17.60
CA PRO A 215 22.44 14.71 17.42
C PRO A 215 23.30 15.73 18.20
N PRO A 216 23.25 17.03 17.85
CA PRO A 216 23.93 18.07 18.61
C PRO A 216 23.49 18.10 20.08
N GLY A 217 24.45 18.26 20.99
CA GLY A 217 24.22 18.28 22.44
C GLY A 217 24.13 16.89 23.10
N ASP A 218 24.23 15.80 22.33
CA ASP A 218 24.29 14.46 22.87
C ASP A 218 25.71 14.12 23.36
N THR A 219 25.82 13.62 24.58
CA THR A 219 27.11 13.20 25.16
C THR A 219 27.38 11.75 24.79
N LEU A 220 28.46 11.50 24.03
CA LEU A 220 28.83 10.15 23.59
C LEU A 220 29.46 9.29 24.68
N VAL A 221 30.27 9.91 25.54
CA VAL A 221 31.04 9.25 26.60
C VAL A 221 31.00 10.15 27.83
N HIS A 222 30.60 9.60 28.98
CA HIS A 222 30.64 10.34 30.24
C HIS A 222 31.97 10.11 30.98
N SER A 223 32.33 11.09 31.80
CA SER A 223 33.51 10.95 32.67
C SER A 223 33.29 9.79 33.65
N GLY A 224 34.23 8.85 33.65
CA GLY A 224 34.16 7.63 34.47
C GLY A 224 33.60 6.40 33.74
N ASP A 225 33.12 6.54 32.50
CA ASP A 225 32.69 5.40 31.70
C ASP A 225 33.88 4.55 31.25
N VAL A 226 33.68 3.24 31.20
CA VAL A 226 34.64 2.32 30.59
C VAL A 226 34.60 2.50 29.07
N LEU A 227 35.74 2.79 28.47
CA LEU A 227 35.86 2.92 27.01
C LEU A 227 35.73 1.54 26.34
N THR A 228 34.58 1.28 25.73
CA THR A 228 34.31 0.02 25.01
C THR A 228 34.49 0.12 23.50
N ALA A 229 34.65 1.33 22.96
CA ALA A 229 34.76 1.57 21.52
C ALA A 229 35.69 2.76 21.22
N LEU A 230 36.30 2.70 20.03
CA LEU A 230 37.06 3.81 19.44
C LEU A 230 36.18 4.49 18.39
N TYR A 231 36.11 5.81 18.45
CA TYR A 231 35.30 6.62 17.54
C TYR A 231 36.19 7.36 16.55
N PHE A 232 35.82 7.32 15.27
CA PHE A 232 36.45 8.10 14.22
C PHE A 232 35.42 9.07 13.64
N LEU A 233 35.71 10.37 13.67
CA LEU A 233 34.78 11.38 13.13
C LEU A 233 34.88 11.44 11.61
N SER A 234 33.83 10.98 10.93
CA SER A 234 33.68 11.15 9.48
C SER A 234 33.16 12.56 9.11
N ARG A 235 32.21 13.09 9.88
CA ARG A 235 31.59 14.41 9.67
C ARG A 235 31.21 15.04 11.02
N GLY A 236 31.23 16.38 11.07
CA GLY A 236 30.89 17.15 12.27
C GLY A 236 32.10 17.40 13.18
N SER A 237 31.82 17.85 14.39
CA SER A 237 32.79 18.12 15.44
C SER A 237 32.24 17.71 16.81
N ILE A 238 33.14 17.32 17.71
CA ILE A 238 32.82 16.92 19.08
C ILE A 238 33.61 17.80 20.04
N GLU A 239 32.96 18.24 21.11
CA GLU A 239 33.58 18.98 22.20
C GLU A 239 33.99 18.01 23.32
N ILE A 240 35.21 18.15 23.81
CA ILE A 240 35.71 17.43 24.99
C ILE A 240 35.58 18.38 26.18
N LEU A 241 34.71 18.00 27.13
CA LEU A 241 34.46 18.74 28.36
C LEU A 241 35.21 18.11 29.52
N LYS A 242 35.85 18.94 30.36
CA LYS A 242 36.38 18.56 31.67
C LYS A 242 35.92 19.59 32.67
N ASP A 243 35.21 19.16 33.71
CA ASP A 243 34.64 20.05 34.74
C ASP A 243 33.80 21.20 34.13
N ASP A 244 32.95 20.85 33.14
CA ASP A 244 32.11 21.79 32.35
C ASP A 244 32.88 22.84 31.52
N ILE A 245 34.19 22.67 31.36
CA ILE A 245 35.03 23.53 30.53
C ILE A 245 35.43 22.77 29.26
N VAL A 246 35.26 23.42 28.09
CA VAL A 246 35.71 22.88 26.81
C VAL A 246 37.24 22.87 26.78
N VAL A 247 37.83 21.67 26.77
CA VAL A 247 39.29 21.46 26.75
C VAL A 247 39.81 21.30 25.32
N ALA A 248 39.00 20.70 24.44
CA ALA A 248 39.37 20.47 23.06
C ALA A 248 38.13 20.31 22.17
N ILE A 249 38.31 20.61 20.89
CA ILE A 249 37.31 20.34 19.85
C ILE A 249 37.95 19.39 18.85
N LEU A 250 37.35 18.21 18.68
CA LEU A 250 37.73 17.22 17.69
C LEU A 250 36.94 17.44 16.40
N GLY A 251 37.64 17.61 15.28
CA GLY A 251 37.04 17.67 13.96
C GLY A 251 37.11 16.35 13.20
N LYS A 252 36.81 16.40 11.91
CA LYS A 252 36.93 15.27 10.98
C LYS A 252 38.34 14.65 10.99
N CYS A 253 38.45 13.32 10.94
CA CYS A 253 39.77 12.67 10.81
C CYS A 253 40.44 13.03 9.46
N SER A 254 41.68 13.52 9.54
CA SER A 254 42.51 13.97 8.42
C SER A 254 43.95 13.46 8.51
#